data_AF-A0A2E9TW32-F1
#
_entry.id   AF-A0A2E9TW32-F1
#
_cell.length_a   1.000
_cell.length_b   1.000
_cell.length_c   1.000
_cell.angle_alpha   90.00
_cell.angle_beta   90.00
_cell.angle_gamma   90.00
#
_symmetry.space_group_name_H-M   'P 1'
#
loop_
_entity.id
_entity.type
_entity.pdbx_description
1 polymer ?
#
loop_
_entity_poly.entity_id
_entity_poly.type
_entity_poly.pdbx_seq_one_letter_code
_entity_poly.pdbx_strand_id
1 'polypeptide(L)' 'MSLGKNIVYSHPTCGYCDLLKEDLLQNNIEFTEIDMSKNPDKWSEVEKLTGGDRITPVMLTSEGRVEVGYKGIGCNYS' A
#
# COMPACT_ATOMS: atom_id res chain seq x y z
N MET A 1 21.14 -9.11 -4.75
CA MET A 1 20.17 -9.44 -3.68
C MET A 1 19.46 -8.15 -3.34
N SER A 2 18.27 -7.94 -3.89
CA SER A 2 17.51 -6.71 -3.71
C SER A 2 16.80 -6.76 -2.34
N LEU A 3 17.53 -6.51 -1.25
CA LEU A 3 16.96 -6.34 0.09
C LEU A 3 16.33 -4.95 0.20
N GLY A 4 15.24 -4.78 -0.52
CA GLY A 4 14.48 -3.58 -0.43
C GLY A 4 13.10 -3.90 0.10
N LYS A 5 12.80 -3.40 1.29
CA LYS A 5 11.49 -3.55 1.94
C LYS A 5 10.43 -2.82 1.13
N ASN A 6 9.34 -3.51 0.81
CA ASN A 6 8.19 -2.88 0.18
C ASN A 6 7.42 -2.06 1.23
N ILE A 7 6.71 -1.01 0.84
CA ILE A 7 5.83 -0.25 1.74
C ILE A 7 4.41 -0.45 1.24
N VAL A 8 3.51 -0.88 2.12
CA VAL A 8 2.10 -1.10 1.81
C VAL A 8 1.28 -0.10 2.61
N TYR A 9 0.73 0.88 1.92
CA TYR A 9 -0.24 1.82 2.45
C TYR A 9 -1.60 1.12 2.49
N SER A 10 -2.10 0.82 3.69
CA SER A 10 -3.39 0.18 3.90
C SER A 10 -4.32 1.04 4.73
N HIS A 11 -5.62 0.79 4.62
CA HIS A 11 -6.63 1.44 5.44
C HIS A 11 -7.43 0.38 6.23
N PRO A 12 -7.68 0.58 7.54
CA PRO A 12 -8.33 -0.42 8.39
C PRO A 12 -9.79 -0.72 8.00
N THR A 13 -10.39 0.11 7.14
CA THR A 13 -11.74 -0.12 6.62
C THR A 13 -11.75 -0.96 5.32
N CYS A 14 -10.59 -1.39 4.82
CA CYS A 14 -10.47 -2.11 3.56
C CYS A 14 -10.19 -3.59 3.81
N GLY A 15 -11.22 -4.45 3.74
CA GLY A 15 -11.05 -5.90 3.93
C GLY A 15 -10.15 -6.59 2.89
N TYR A 16 -9.86 -5.94 1.76
CA TYR A 16 -8.90 -6.45 0.76
C TYR A 16 -7.44 -6.21 1.16
N CYS A 17 -7.17 -5.26 2.06
CA CYS A 17 -5.82 -5.02 2.55
C CYS A 17 -5.30 -6.21 3.37
N ASP A 18 -6.15 -6.84 4.19
CA ASP A 18 -5.75 -8.02 4.97
C ASP A 18 -5.33 -9.19 4.07
N LEU A 19 -6.08 -9.45 2.99
CA LEU A 19 -5.74 -10.49 2.02
C LEU A 19 -4.39 -10.24 1.32
N LEU A 20 -4.10 -9.00 0.93
CA LEU A 20 -2.80 -8.63 0.36
C LEU A 20 -1.67 -8.86 1.36
N LYS A 21 -1.86 -8.46 2.62
CA LYS A 21 -0.84 -8.63 3.67
C LYS A 21 -0.57 -10.09 3.96
N GLU A 22 -1.63 -10.90 4.08
CA GLU A 22 -1.50 -12.33 4.29
C GLU A 22 -0.74 -12.98 3.14
N ASP A 23 -1.03 -12.63 1.89
CA ASP A 23 -0.30 -13.14 0.72
C ASP A 23 1.19 -12.76 0.78
N LEU A 24 1.52 -11.50 1.09
CA LEU A 24 2.91 -11.06 1.23
C LEU A 24 3.64 -11.78 2.39
N LEU A 25 2.97 -11.96 3.53
CA LEU A 25 3.51 -12.71 4.67
C LEU A 25 3.74 -14.19 4.34
N GLN A 26 2.79 -14.83 3.66
CA GLN A 26 2.91 -16.22 3.21
C GLN A 26 4.08 -16.38 2.22
N ASN A 27 4.25 -15.43 1.31
CA ASN A 27 5.37 -15.41 0.36
C ASN A 27 6.71 -14.99 0.99
N ASN A 28 6.78 -14.72 2.31
CA ASN A 28 7.98 -14.22 2.99
C ASN A 28 8.55 -12.95 2.34
N ILE A 29 7.68 -12.11 1.78
CA ILE A 29 8.06 -10.83 1.19
C ILE A 29 8.18 -9.83 2.34
N GLU A 30 9.33 -9.17 2.47
CA GLU A 30 9.46 -8.09 3.44
C GLU A 30 8.67 -6.86 2.97
N PHE A 31 7.69 -6.45 3.77
CA PHE A 31 6.94 -5.23 3.56
C PHE A 31 6.69 -4.49 4.88
N THR A 32 6.47 -3.18 4.78
CA THR A 32 6.12 -2.28 5.87
C THR A 32 4.72 -1.79 5.65
N GLU A 33 3.80 -2.20 6.53
CA GLU A 33 2.46 -1.67 6.52
C GLU A 33 2.43 -0.27 7.11
N ILE A 34 1.77 0.67 6.42
CA ILE A 34 1.44 1.98 6.95
C ILE A 34 -0.08 2.13 6.97
N ASP A 35 -0.64 2.26 8.16
CA ASP A 35 -2.06 2.51 8.38
C ASP A 35 -2.38 3.99 8.14
N MET A 36 -3.16 4.27 7.09
CA MET A 36 -3.53 5.64 6.69
C MET A 36 -4.56 6.30 7.61
N SER A 37 -5.29 5.51 8.42
CA SER A 37 -6.22 6.05 9.43
C SER A 37 -5.44 6.59 10.63
N LYS A 38 -4.34 5.93 11.00
CA LYS A 38 -3.46 6.37 12.09
C LYS A 38 -2.42 7.40 11.65
N ASN A 39 -1.99 7.35 10.39
CA ASN A 39 -0.92 8.20 9.85
C ASN A 39 -1.45 9.09 8.73
N PRO A 40 -2.31 10.08 9.02
CA PRO A 40 -2.87 10.94 7.99
C PRO A 40 -1.80 11.76 7.25
N ASP A 41 -0.65 12.04 7.86
CA ASP A 41 0.49 12.72 7.22
C ASP A 41 1.04 11.96 6.01
N LYS A 42 0.83 10.63 5.97
CA LYS A 42 1.30 9.76 4.89
C LYS A 42 0.40 9.80 3.66
N TRP A 43 -0.80 10.38 3.76
CA TRP A 43 -1.65 10.62 2.58
C TRP A 43 -0.96 11.49 1.55
N SER A 44 -0.11 12.44 1.97
CA SER A 44 0.62 13.28 1.02
C SER A 44 1.61 12.46 0.16
N GLU A 45 2.15 11.35 0.68
CA GLU A 45 2.93 10.42 -0.14
C GLU A 45 2.01 9.68 -1.12
N VAL A 46 0.92 9.08 -0.65
CA VAL A 46 -0.05 8.37 -1.51
C VAL A 46 -0.56 9.25 -2.63
N GLU A 47 -1.02 10.46 -2.33
CA GLU A 47 -1.49 11.45 -3.30
C GLU A 47 -0.37 11.80 -4.31
N LYS A 48 0.88 11.96 -3.87
CA LYS A 48 2.00 12.20 -4.80
C LYS A 48 2.29 11.00 -5.70
N LEU A 49 2.13 9.79 -5.19
CA LEU A 49 2.39 8.55 -5.91
C LEU A 49 1.27 8.22 -6.91
N THR A 50 0.03 8.58 -6.59
CA THR A 50 -1.17 8.31 -7.40
C THR A 50 -1.58 9.48 -8.31
N GLY A 51 -0.95 10.65 -8.15
CA GLY A 51 -1.26 11.85 -8.94
C GLY A 51 -2.36 12.74 -8.37
N GLY A 52 -2.71 12.57 -7.09
CA GLY A 52 -3.70 13.36 -6.35
C GLY A 52 -4.83 12.52 -5.76
N ASP A 53 -4.87 11.23 -6.07
CA ASP A 53 -5.95 10.33 -5.66
C ASP A 53 -5.66 9.65 -4.32
N ARG A 54 -6.65 9.69 -3.42
CA ARG A 54 -6.62 9.00 -2.13
C ARG A 54 -7.16 7.58 -2.29
N ILE A 55 -6.31 6.69 -2.78
CA ILE A 55 -6.65 5.30 -3.03
C ILE A 55 -5.80 4.38 -2.15
N THR A 56 -6.41 3.28 -1.68
CA THR A 56 -5.70 2.20 -0.97
C THR A 56 -6.25 0.83 -1.42
N PRO A 57 -5.49 -0.26 -1.34
CA PRO A 57 -4.08 -0.33 -0.94
C PRO A 57 -3.15 0.27 -1.98
N VAL A 58 -2.04 0.88 -1.56
CA VAL A 58 -0.93 1.28 -2.45
C VAL A 58 0.32 0.58 -1.98
N MET A 59 1.06 -0.04 -2.89
CA MET A 59 2.32 -0.70 -2.62
C MET A 59 3.45 0.06 -3.31
N LEU A 60 4.41 0.52 -2.54
CA LEU A 60 5.66 1.07 -3.04
C LEU A 60 6.72 -0.03 -2.95
N THR A 61 7.19 -0.51 -4.09
CA THR A 61 8.32 -1.43 -4.11
C THR A 61 9.60 -0.67 -3.81
N SER A 62 10.58 -1.39 -3.29
CA SER A 62 11.89 -0.84 -3.02
C SER A 62 12.70 -0.43 -4.25
N GLU A 63 12.28 -0.90 -5.43
CA GLU A 63 12.79 -0.42 -6.71
C GLU A 63 12.22 0.96 -7.08
N GLY A 64 11.36 1.54 -6.24
CA GLY A 64 10.67 2.80 -6.49
C GLY A 64 9.46 2.65 -7.43
N ARG A 65 8.95 1.43 -7.64
CA ARG A 65 7.71 1.23 -8.42
C ARG A 65 6.51 1.41 -7.50
N VAL A 66 5.56 2.19 -7.96
CA VAL A 66 4.27 2.37 -7.29
C VAL A 66 3.27 1.43 -7.93
N GLU A 67 2.71 0.53 -7.15
CA GLU A 67 1.55 -0.27 -7.50
C GLU A 67 0.33 0.24 -6.75
N VAL A 68 -0.61 0.79 -7.50
CA VAL A 68 -1.85 1.33 -6.97
C VAL A 68 -2.93 0.24 -7.07
N GLY A 69 -3.49 -0.16 -5.92
CA GLY A 69 -4.49 -1.23 -5.81
C GLY A 69 -3.88 -2.63 -5.72
N TYR A 70 -4.64 -3.57 -5.15
CA TYR A 70 -4.27 -4.99 -5.16
C TYR A 70 -4.99 -5.68 -6.32
N LYS A 71 -4.25 -6.13 -7.34
CA LYS A 71 -4.80 -6.79 -8.55
C LYS A 71 -5.86 -5.93 -9.28
N GLY A 72 -5.71 -4.61 -9.26
CA GLY A 72 -6.67 -3.67 -9.88
C GLY A 72 -7.90 -3.37 -9.03
N ILE A 73 -7.96 -3.85 -7.78
CA ILE A 73 -9.00 -3.52 -6.81
C ILE A 73 -8.40 -2.55 -5.79
N GLY A 74 -8.90 -1.32 -5.81
CA GLY A 74 -8.56 -0.29 -4.83
C GLY A 74 -9.83 0.40 -4.33
N CYS A 75 -9.87 0.69 -3.03
CA CYS A 75 -10.85 1.58 -2.46
C CYS A 75 -10.41 3.02 -2.77
N ASN A 76 -11.09 3.66 -3.71
CA ASN A 76 -10.98 5.10 -3.90
C ASN A 76 -11.85 5.80 -2.84
N TYR A 77 -11.24 6.67 -2.06
CA TYR A 77 -11.93 7.57 -1.13
C TYR A 77 -12.15 8.91 -1.86
N SER A 78 -13.11 8.93 -2.79
CA SER A 78 -13.59 10.15 -3.46
C SER A 78 -14.48 10.99 -2.56
#